data_AF-A0A9E2XHQ3-F1
#
_entry.id   AF-A0A9E2XHQ3-F1
#
_cell.length_a   1.000
_cell.length_b   1.000
_cell.length_c   1.000
_cell.angle_alpha   90.00
_cell.angle_beta   90.00
_cell.angle_gamma   90.00
#
_symmetry.space_group_name_H-M   'P 1'
#
loop_
_entity.id
_entity.type
_entity.pdbx_description
1 polymer ?
#
loop_
_entity_poly.entity_id
_entity_poly.type
_entity_poly.pdbx_seq_one_letter_code
_entity_poly.pdbx_strand_id
1 'polypeptide(L)' 'VLVEAGVHLIENLALDELARDGVSSFCFILLAAKFKGATGCPVRPIALV' A
#
# COMPACT_ATOMS: atom_id res chain seq x y z
N VAL A 1 7.06 -12.98 -13.13
CA VAL A 1 5.63 -12.73 -13.48
C VAL A 1 5.07 -11.39 -12.98
N LEU A 2 5.31 -10.97 -11.72
CA LEU A 2 4.73 -9.70 -11.21
C LEU A 2 5.25 -8.45 -11.93
N VAL A 3 6.55 -8.41 -12.23
CA VAL A 3 7.18 -7.29 -12.95
C VAL A 3 6.68 -7.22 -14.39
N GLU A 4 6.56 -8.36 -15.08
CA GLU A 4 6.03 -8.45 -16.44
C GLU A 4 4.54 -8.07 -16.51
N ALA A 5 3.80 -8.29 -15.42
CA ALA A 5 2.40 -7.89 -15.27
C ALA A 5 2.20 -6.44 -14.79
N GLY A 6 3.29 -5.71 -14.49
CA GLY A 6 3.20 -4.33 -14.00
C GLY A 6 2.60 -4.20 -12.59
N VAL A 7 2.68 -5.24 -11.76
CA VAL A 7 2.15 -5.21 -10.39
C VAL A 7 3.11 -4.48 -9.46
N HIS A 8 2.63 -3.42 -8.81
CA HIS A 8 3.40 -2.69 -7.81
C HIS A 8 3.49 -3.46 -6.50
N LEU A 9 4.64 -3.35 -5.82
CA LEU A 9 4.87 -3.92 -4.51
C LEU A 9 4.73 -2.84 -3.42
N ILE A 10 4.18 -3.24 -2.28
CA ILE A 10 4.17 -2.48 -1.04
C ILE A 10 4.59 -3.40 0.10
N GLU A 11 5.44 -2.89 0.97
CA GLU A 11 6.06 -3.66 2.03
C GLU A 11 5.87 -2.94 3.36
N ASN A 12 5.97 -3.68 4.46
CA ASN A 12 6.00 -3.14 5.81
C ASN A 12 4.76 -2.30 6.20
N LEU A 13 3.57 -2.74 5.80
CA LEU A 13 2.30 -2.15 6.25
C LEU A 13 2.01 -2.51 7.71
N ALA A 14 1.54 -1.54 8.48
CA ALA A 14 0.98 -1.78 9.81
C ALA A 14 -0.49 -2.16 9.68
N LEU A 15 -0.82 -3.44 9.92
CA LEU A 15 -2.16 -4.00 9.74
C LEU A 15 -2.80 -4.52 11.04
N ASP A 16 -2.10 -4.42 12.18
CA ASP A 16 -2.53 -5.02 13.46
C ASP A 16 -3.89 -4.52 13.94
N GLU A 17 -4.21 -3.24 13.72
CA GLU A 17 -5.50 -2.66 14.10
C GLU A 17 -6.63 -3.20 13.24
N LEU A 18 -6.48 -3.20 11.91
CA LEU A 18 -7.46 -3.76 10.97
C LEU A 18 -7.71 -5.25 11.22
N ALA A 19 -6.63 -6.00 11.48
CA ALA A 19 -6.71 -7.43 11.78
C ALA A 19 -7.44 -7.69 13.10
N ARG A 20 -7.16 -6.91 14.15
CA ARG A 20 -7.85 -6.99 15.45
C ARG A 20 -9.34 -6.70 15.32
N ASP A 21 -9.71 -5.76 14.46
CA ASP A 21 -11.10 -5.37 14.23
C ASP A 21 -11.81 -6.27 13.20
N GLY A 22 -11.12 -7.29 12.65
CA GLY A 22 -11.68 -8.22 11.68
C GLY A 22 -12.01 -7.60 10.32
N VAL A 23 -11.45 -6.43 10.01
CA VAL A 23 -11.72 -5.69 8.78
C VAL A 23 -10.90 -6.28 7.64
N SER A 24 -11.56 -6.96 6.70
CA SER A 24 -10.94 -7.62 5.54
C SER A 24 -11.17 -6.89 4.21
N SER A 25 -12.06 -5.90 4.18
CA SER A 25 -12.35 -5.09 3.00
C SER A 25 -12.62 -3.65 3.41
N PHE A 26 -11.98 -2.71 2.71
CA PHE A 26 -12.02 -1.28 2.99
C PHE A 26 -11.57 -0.50 1.76
N CYS A 27 -11.88 0.79 1.71
CA CYS A 27 -11.31 1.65 0.67
C CYS A 27 -9.85 1.95 1.01
N PHE A 28 -8.92 1.40 0.23
CA PHE A 28 -7.49 1.65 0.37
C PHE A 28 -7.08 2.89 -0.43
N ILE A 29 -6.55 3.89 0.27
CA ILE A 29 -6.08 5.14 -0.33
C ILE A 29 -4.57 5.25 -0.13
N LEU A 30 -3.84 5.41 -1.23
CA LEU A 30 -2.38 5.56 -1.25
C LEU A 30 -1.98 6.64 -2.24
N LEU A 31 -1.12 7.55 -1.81
CA LEU A 31 -0.53 8.58 -2.65
C LEU A 31 0.97 8.31 -2.80
N ALA A 32 1.39 7.90 -4.00
CA ALA A 32 2.79 7.67 -4.31
C ALA A 32 3.47 9.01 -4.68
N ALA A 33 4.37 9.49 -3.83
CA ALA A 33 5.15 10.67 -4.12
C ALA A 33 6.07 10.42 -5.33
N LYS A 34 6.01 11.29 -6.34
CA LYS A 34 6.80 11.16 -7.56
C LYS A 34 8.22 11.70 -7.33
N PHE A 35 9.16 10.80 -7.06
CA PHE A 35 10.59 11.12 -7.03
C PHE A 35 11.23 10.79 -8.38
N LYS A 36 11.92 11.77 -8.97
CA LYS A 36 12.60 11.59 -10.27
C LYS A 36 13.72 10.55 -10.14
N GLY A 37 13.66 9.51 -10.97
CA GLY A 37 14.67 8.44 -11.01
C GLY A 37 14.58 7.41 -9.87
N ALA A 38 13.58 7.50 -8.99
CA ALA A 38 13.38 6.52 -7.93
C ALA A 38 12.61 5.29 -8.43
N THR A 39 12.90 4.13 -7.85
CA THR A 39 12.20 2.86 -8.09
C THR A 39 11.08 2.59 -7.08
N GLY A 40 10.96 3.43 -6.04
CA GLY A 40 9.94 3.36 -4.99
C GLY A 40 9.87 4.65 -4.19
N CYS A 41 8.90 4.75 -3.29
CA CYS A 41 8.73 5.89 -2.40
C CYS A 41 8.14 5.44 -1.05
N PRO A 42 8.50 6.10 0.07
CA PRO A 42 7.74 5.93 1.31
C PRO A 42 6.33 6.47 1.12
N VAL A 43 5.36 5.79 1.74
CA VAL A 43 3.94 6.12 1.63
C VAL A 43 3.31 6.16 3.02
N ARG A 44 2.21 6.91 3.14
CA ARG A 44 1.32 6.88 4.30
C ARG A 44 -0.07 6.45 3.82
N PRO A 45 -0.32 5.13 3.71
CA PRO A 45 -1.60 4.63 3.25
C PRO A 45 -2.68 4.83 4.31
N ILE A 46 -3.92 4.95 3.87
CA ILE A 46 -5.09 5.08 4.72
C ILE A 46 -6.07 3.97 4.32
N ALA A 47 -6.57 3.24 5.32
CA ALA A 47 -7.76 2.41 5.18
C ALA A 47 -8.97 3.24 5.62
N LEU A 48 -9.91 3.46 4.72
CA LEU A 48 -11.21 4.04 5.03
C LEU A 48 -12.21 2.88 5.21
N VAL A 49 -12.62 2.67 6.46
CA VAL A 49 -13.51 1.61 6.94
C VAL A 49 -14.93 2.15 7.10
#